data_AF-A0AAN6QGJ5-F1
#
_entry.id   AF-A0AAN6QGJ5-F1
#
_cell.length_a   1.000
_cell.length_b   1.000
_cell.length_c   1.000
_cell.angle_alpha   90.00
_cell.angle_beta   90.00
_cell.angle_gamma   90.00
#
_symmetry.space_group_name_H-M   'P 1'
#
loop_
_entity.id
_entity.type
_entity.pdbx_description
1 polymer ?
#
loop_
_entity_poly.entity_id
_entity_poly.type
_entity_poly.pdbx_seq_one_letter_code
_entity_poly.pdbx_strand_id
1 'polypeptide(L)'
;RHRYKDIQNPVATTWLISFQHISEHDPLAADYLRFMCFLAGKDIPQSVLPPSGRLKTIDALGTLKAYAFISQHKESDTYDIHPLVQISMLCWLAQTGEQGEWAAKVLQRLADVFPVPKHENREEWIRYLPHTQRALELRKGTEDRDALTGLLSRVGESFHQLGKYEDAER
;
A
#
# COMPACT_ATOMS: atom_id res chain seq x y z
N ARG A 1 18.10 2.23 -15.06
CA ARG A 1 18.25 3.49 -14.30
C ARG A 1 18.71 3.14 -12.89
N HIS A 2 19.98 3.42 -12.59
CA HIS A 2 20.74 2.88 -11.47
C HIS A 2 21.14 4.07 -10.58
N ARG A 3 20.37 4.37 -9.53
CA ARG A 3 20.60 5.57 -8.69
C ARG A 3 20.18 5.34 -7.24
N TYR A 4 20.72 4.31 -6.60
CA TYR A 4 20.81 4.19 -5.13
C TYR A 4 22.01 3.30 -4.74
N LYS A 5 23.15 3.46 -5.44
CA LYS A 5 24.44 3.11 -4.85
C LYS A 5 24.97 4.39 -4.22
N ASP A 6 25.21 4.37 -2.92
CA ASP A 6 25.75 5.45 -2.09
C ASP A 6 24.90 6.72 -1.96
N ILE A 7 23.78 6.61 -1.25
CA ILE A 7 23.29 7.80 -0.56
C ILE A 7 23.38 7.56 0.94
N GLN A 8 24.52 7.98 1.50
CA GLN A 8 24.62 8.54 2.84
C GLN A 8 23.67 9.75 2.92
N ASN A 9 22.36 9.52 2.88
CA ASN A 9 21.36 10.53 3.14
C ASN A 9 21.12 10.49 4.66
N PRO A 10 21.49 11.53 5.42
CA PRO A 10 21.22 11.57 6.86
C PRO A 10 19.74 11.30 7.18
N VAL A 11 18.84 11.66 6.26
CA VAL A 11 17.40 11.39 6.37
C VAL A 11 17.08 9.90 6.19
N ALA A 12 17.79 9.19 5.29
CA ALA A 12 17.61 7.74 5.12
C ALA A 12 18.12 6.96 6.35
N THR A 13 19.23 7.39 6.95
CA THR A 13 19.74 6.80 8.20
C THR A 13 18.80 7.04 9.37
N THR A 14 18.31 8.28 9.52
CA THR A 14 17.37 8.65 10.61
C THR A 14 16.05 7.91 10.48
N TRP A 15 15.54 7.76 9.25
CA TRP A 15 14.36 6.94 8.97
C TRP A 15 14.60 5.47 9.34
N LEU A 16 15.74 4.90 8.96
CA LEU A 16 16.03 3.48 9.22
C LEU A 16 16.12 3.19 10.73
N ILE A 17 16.78 4.05 11.51
CA ILE A 17 16.83 3.95 12.98
C ILE A 17 15.42 4.00 13.55
N SER A 18 14.60 4.96 13.10
CA SER A 18 13.21 5.08 13.54
C SER A 18 12.40 3.83 13.20
N PHE A 19 12.59 3.27 12.00
CA PHE A 19 11.89 2.06 11.58
C PHE A 19 12.34 0.80 12.35
N GLN A 20 13.63 0.68 12.67
CA GLN A 20 14.14 -0.39 13.53
C GLN A 20 13.53 -0.30 14.92
N HIS A 21 13.49 0.90 15.51
CA HIS A 21 12.83 1.13 16.78
C HIS A 21 11.34 0.75 16.75
N ILE A 22 10.60 1.13 15.70
CA ILE A 22 9.20 0.71 15.53
C ILE A 22 9.11 -0.81 15.40
N SER A 23 9.98 -1.45 14.62
CA SER A 23 9.96 -2.91 14.44
C SER A 23 10.16 -3.69 15.75
N GLU A 24 10.92 -3.14 16.70
CA GLU A 24 11.16 -3.74 18.01
C GLU A 24 10.00 -3.51 19.00
N HIS A 25 9.38 -2.32 18.99
CA HIS A 25 8.43 -1.90 20.03
C HIS A 25 6.96 -1.97 19.60
N ASP A 26 6.69 -1.82 18.30
CA ASP A 26 5.36 -1.91 17.70
C ASP A 26 5.43 -2.67 16.35
N PRO A 27 5.53 -4.01 16.39
CA PRO A 27 5.66 -4.82 15.19
C PRO A 27 4.49 -4.64 14.22
N LEU A 28 3.28 -4.35 14.72
CA LEU A 28 2.11 -4.14 13.89
C LEU A 28 2.22 -2.82 13.10
N ALA A 29 2.71 -1.74 13.72
CA ALA A 29 3.00 -0.50 13.01
C ALA A 29 4.06 -0.72 11.92
N ALA A 30 5.10 -1.50 12.21
CA ALA A 30 6.11 -1.83 11.22
C ALA A 30 5.52 -2.60 10.03
N ASP A 31 4.67 -3.59 10.30
CA ASP A 31 3.96 -4.37 9.27
C ASP A 31 2.99 -3.52 8.45
N TYR A 32 2.27 -2.59 9.08
CA TYR A 32 1.46 -1.61 8.37
C TYR A 32 2.29 -0.70 7.47
N LEU A 33 3.46 -0.26 7.92
CA LEU A 33 4.34 0.55 7.08
C LEU A 33 4.86 -0.23 5.86
N ARG A 34 5.30 -1.48 6.08
CA ARG A 34 5.70 -2.40 5.01
C ARG A 34 4.56 -2.69 4.04
N PHE A 35 3.33 -2.83 4.53
CA PHE A 35 2.15 -3.06 3.70
C PHE A 35 1.79 -1.81 2.88
N MET A 36 1.66 -0.67 3.55
CA MET A 36 1.21 0.58 2.94
C MET A 36 2.15 1.05 1.83
N CYS A 37 3.47 0.78 1.93
CA CYS A 37 4.43 1.25 0.93
C CYS A 37 4.24 0.64 -0.47
N PHE A 38 3.50 -0.46 -0.60
CA PHE A 38 3.13 -1.05 -1.90
C PHE A 38 1.88 -0.42 -2.53
N LEU A 39 1.19 0.45 -1.83
CA LEU A 39 -0.03 1.12 -2.29
C LEU A 39 0.30 2.47 -2.95
N ALA A 40 -0.70 3.14 -3.50
CA ALA A 40 -0.56 4.43 -4.22
C ALA A 40 0.02 5.61 -3.39
N GLY A 41 0.27 5.42 -2.08
CA GLY A 41 0.92 6.42 -1.21
C GLY A 41 0.00 7.57 -0.75
N LYS A 42 -1.12 7.78 -1.43
CA LYS A 42 -2.16 8.78 -1.10
C LYS A 42 -3.52 8.13 -0.93
N ASP A 43 -4.34 8.70 -0.07
CA ASP A 43 -5.74 8.32 0.14
C ASP A 43 -5.95 6.83 0.50
N ILE A 44 -4.97 6.21 1.19
CA ILE A 44 -5.00 4.79 1.56
C ILE A 44 -6.11 4.55 2.59
N PRO A 45 -7.17 3.80 2.25
CA PRO A 45 -8.27 3.56 3.19
C PRO A 45 -7.84 2.57 4.27
N GLN A 46 -8.18 2.83 5.53
CA GLN A 46 -7.89 1.90 6.63
C GLN A 46 -8.45 0.49 6.37
N SER A 47 -9.58 0.39 5.67
CA SER A 47 -10.23 -0.87 5.32
C SER A 47 -9.38 -1.79 4.45
N VAL A 48 -8.39 -1.25 3.72
CA VAL A 48 -7.47 -2.06 2.92
C VAL A 48 -6.40 -2.75 3.79
N LEU A 49 -6.12 -2.22 4.98
CA LEU A 49 -5.07 -2.76 5.86
C LEU A 49 -5.44 -4.16 6.37
N PRO A 50 -4.44 -5.00 6.69
CA PRO A 50 -4.68 -6.28 7.34
C PRO A 50 -5.43 -6.11 8.68
N PRO A 51 -6.45 -6.93 8.96
CA PRO A 51 -7.21 -6.82 10.19
C PRO A 51 -6.37 -7.24 11.40
N SER A 52 -6.35 -6.42 12.46
CA SER A 52 -5.57 -6.68 13.68
C SER A 52 -6.35 -6.38 14.98
N GLY A 53 -7.64 -6.02 14.87
CA GLY A 53 -8.49 -5.60 15.98
C GLY A 53 -8.45 -4.09 16.20
N ARG A 54 -9.60 -3.48 16.48
CA ARG A 54 -9.79 -2.01 16.46
C ARG A 54 -8.75 -1.23 17.27
N LEU A 55 -8.51 -1.62 18.52
CA LEU A 55 -7.55 -0.92 19.39
C LEU A 55 -6.12 -1.04 18.86
N LYS A 56 -5.68 -2.25 18.48
CA LYS A 56 -4.34 -2.47 17.92
C LYS A 56 -4.13 -1.70 16.62
N THR A 57 -5.15 -1.64 15.75
CA THR A 57 -5.09 -0.83 14.53
C THR A 57 -4.92 0.65 14.84
N ILE A 58 -5.69 1.19 15.80
CA ILE A 58 -5.59 2.59 16.22
C ILE A 58 -4.20 2.89 16.80
N ASP A 59 -3.69 2.03 17.67
CA ASP A 59 -2.39 2.20 18.32
C ASP A 59 -1.26 2.19 17.29
N ALA A 60 -1.25 1.19 16.38
CA ALA A 60 -0.23 1.07 15.34
C ALA A 60 -0.23 2.27 14.37
N LEU A 61 -1.40 2.73 13.94
CA LEU A 61 -1.52 3.93 13.10
C LEU A 61 -1.14 5.19 13.88
N GLY A 62 -1.43 5.24 15.18
CA GLY A 62 -0.98 6.29 16.10
C GLY A 62 0.54 6.37 16.17
N THR A 63 1.23 5.23 16.31
CA THR A 63 2.70 5.13 16.25
C THR A 63 3.24 5.69 14.94
N LEU A 64 2.73 5.24 13.79
CA LEU A 64 3.20 5.73 12.48
C LEU A 64 2.97 7.24 12.28
N LYS A 65 1.88 7.79 12.85
CA LYS A 65 1.61 9.23 12.87
C LYS A 65 2.60 9.99 13.78
N ALA A 66 2.93 9.45 14.95
CA ALA A 66 3.86 10.07 15.89
C ALA A 66 5.28 10.21 15.30
N TYR A 67 5.70 9.25 14.45
CA TYR A 67 6.94 9.32 13.69
C TYR A 67 6.84 10.15 12.40
N ALA A 68 5.69 10.77 12.11
CA ALA A 68 5.40 11.50 10.88
C ALA A 68 5.63 10.68 9.59
N PHE A 69 5.52 9.36 9.67
CA PHE A 69 5.65 8.47 8.51
C PHE A 69 4.38 8.47 7.66
N ILE A 70 3.23 8.64 8.32
CA ILE A 70 1.94 8.79 7.68
C ILE A 70 1.20 10.02 8.23
N SER A 71 0.25 10.52 7.44
CA SER A 71 -0.71 11.55 7.86
C SER A 71 -2.13 11.06 7.60
N GLN A 72 -3.05 11.40 8.50
CA GLN A 72 -4.46 11.09 8.37
C GLN A 72 -5.23 12.31 7.85
N HIS A 73 -6.18 12.10 6.95
CA HIS A 73 -7.11 13.15 6.51
C HIS A 73 -8.17 13.42 7.59
N LYS A 74 -8.52 14.69 7.81
CA LYS A 74 -9.29 15.12 8.99
C LYS A 74 -10.72 14.57 9.09
N GLU A 75 -11.27 14.09 7.98
CA GLU A 75 -12.68 13.69 7.85
C GLU A 75 -12.85 12.28 7.26
N SER A 76 -11.76 11.53 7.12
CA SER A 76 -11.78 10.20 6.53
C SER A 76 -10.79 9.27 7.22
N ASP A 77 -11.14 7.98 7.25
CA ASP A 77 -10.22 6.90 7.61
C ASP A 77 -9.26 6.59 6.44
N THR A 78 -8.63 7.64 5.90
CA THR A 78 -7.64 7.56 4.84
C THR A 78 -6.31 8.17 5.27
N TYR A 79 -5.23 7.58 4.74
CA TYR A 79 -3.87 7.91 5.12
C TYR A 79 -2.99 8.16 3.91
N ASP A 80 -2.07 9.10 4.06
CA ASP A 80 -0.99 9.32 3.11
C ASP A 80 0.33 8.85 3.74
N ILE A 81 1.21 8.26 2.94
CA ILE A 81 2.58 7.98 3.34
C ILE A 81 3.48 9.11 2.87
N HIS A 82 4.44 9.49 3.70
CA HIS A 82 5.47 10.42 3.27
C HIS A 82 6.31 9.81 2.12
N PRO A 83 6.46 10.47 0.94
CA PRO A 83 7.07 9.85 -0.25
C PRO A 83 8.49 9.30 -0.01
N LEU A 84 9.30 9.99 0.79
CA LEU A 84 10.64 9.51 1.14
C LEU A 84 10.59 8.24 1.98
N VAL A 85 9.66 8.15 2.93
CA VAL A 85 9.46 6.95 3.77
C VAL A 85 9.06 5.77 2.91
N GLN A 86 8.14 5.98 1.96
CA GLN A 86 7.71 4.94 1.04
C GLN A 86 8.86 4.41 0.17
N ILE A 87 9.66 5.30 -0.43
CA ILE A 87 10.78 4.91 -1.28
C ILE A 87 11.86 4.20 -0.44
N SER A 88 12.21 4.75 0.72
CA SER A 88 13.18 4.15 1.64
C SER A 88 12.76 2.75 2.08
N MET A 89 11.48 2.55 2.41
CA MET A 89 10.95 1.24 2.76
C MET A 89 11.05 0.23 1.61
N LEU A 90 10.60 0.61 0.41
CA LEU A 90 10.68 -0.27 -0.76
C LEU A 90 12.13 -0.65 -1.09
N CYS A 91 13.06 0.31 -1.01
CA CYS A 91 14.48 0.04 -1.19
C CYS A 91 15.05 -0.89 -0.10
N TRP A 92 14.60 -0.74 1.14
CA TRP A 92 15.02 -1.61 2.24
C TRP A 92 14.52 -3.05 2.06
N LEU A 93 13.23 -3.24 1.75
CA LEU A 93 12.64 -4.56 1.48
C LEU A 93 13.28 -5.27 0.28
N ALA A 94 13.71 -4.51 -0.75
CA ALA A 94 14.45 -5.05 -1.87
C ALA A 94 15.84 -5.56 -1.45
N GLN A 95 16.52 -4.83 -0.54
CA GLN A 95 17.85 -5.18 -0.03
C GLN A 95 17.81 -6.37 0.94
N THR A 96 16.76 -6.48 1.76
CA THR A 96 16.59 -7.61 2.70
C THR A 96 16.00 -8.86 2.04
N GLY A 97 15.54 -8.77 0.79
CA GLY A 97 14.91 -9.88 0.07
C GLY A 97 13.44 -10.11 0.44
N GLU A 98 12.85 -9.26 1.28
CA GLU A 98 11.48 -9.39 1.76
C GLU A 98 10.44 -8.79 0.79
N GLN A 99 10.87 -8.09 -0.27
CA GLN A 99 9.97 -7.41 -1.21
C GLN A 99 8.92 -8.35 -1.81
N GLY A 100 9.32 -9.57 -2.22
CA GLY A 100 8.40 -10.53 -2.84
C GLY A 100 7.33 -11.03 -1.87
N GLU A 101 7.72 -11.33 -0.64
CA GLU A 101 6.80 -11.77 0.41
C GLU A 101 5.76 -10.69 0.74
N TRP A 102 6.21 -9.44 0.92
CA TRP A 102 5.30 -8.32 1.19
C TRP A 102 4.41 -7.97 0.00
N ALA A 103 4.94 -8.04 -1.22
CA ALA A 103 4.12 -7.88 -2.43
C ALA A 103 3.00 -8.92 -2.50
N ALA A 104 3.30 -10.20 -2.18
CA ALA A 104 2.30 -11.26 -2.14
C ALA A 104 1.24 -11.02 -1.06
N LYS A 105 1.66 -10.65 0.17
CA LYS A 105 0.74 -10.31 1.28
C LYS A 105 -0.20 -9.17 0.91
N VAL A 106 0.33 -8.10 0.31
CA VAL A 106 -0.45 -6.93 -0.13
C VAL A 106 -1.47 -7.32 -1.20
N LEU A 107 -1.03 -8.08 -2.20
CA LEU A 107 -1.90 -8.48 -3.30
C LEU A 107 -2.97 -9.48 -2.88
N GLN A 108 -2.66 -10.40 -1.97
CA GLN A 108 -3.66 -11.30 -1.39
C GLN A 108 -4.73 -10.48 -0.65
N ARG A 109 -4.31 -9.54 0.20
CA ARG A 109 -5.24 -8.68 0.92
C ARG A 109 -6.12 -7.87 -0.02
N LEU A 110 -5.55 -7.31 -1.08
CA LEU A 110 -6.29 -6.62 -2.13
C LEU A 110 -7.26 -7.55 -2.85
N ALA A 111 -6.90 -8.80 -3.14
CA ALA A 111 -7.81 -9.78 -3.72
C ALA A 111 -9.02 -10.08 -2.82
N ASP A 112 -8.82 -10.06 -1.50
CA ASP A 112 -9.88 -10.31 -0.51
C ASP A 112 -10.85 -9.13 -0.38
N VAL A 113 -10.34 -7.88 -0.44
CA VAL A 113 -11.16 -6.67 -0.20
C VAL A 113 -11.63 -5.97 -1.47
N PHE A 114 -10.96 -6.16 -2.62
CA PHE A 114 -11.34 -5.50 -3.87
C PHE A 114 -12.66 -6.07 -4.37
N PRO A 115 -13.75 -5.28 -4.35
CA PRO A 115 -15.06 -5.83 -4.66
C PRO A 115 -15.18 -6.12 -6.15
N VAL A 116 -16.13 -6.98 -6.51
CA VAL A 116 -16.48 -7.18 -7.92
C VAL A 116 -17.03 -5.85 -8.45
N PRO A 117 -16.47 -5.28 -9.54
CA PRO A 117 -16.92 -3.98 -10.03
C PRO A 117 -18.36 -4.06 -10.54
N LYS A 118 -19.24 -3.24 -9.96
CA LYS A 118 -20.62 -3.02 -10.38
C LYS A 118 -20.93 -1.53 -10.32
N HIS A 119 -22.06 -1.11 -10.87
CA HIS A 119 -22.48 0.29 -10.83
C HIS A 119 -22.77 0.73 -9.38
N GLU A 120 -23.36 -0.14 -8.57
CA GLU A 120 -23.85 0.17 -7.22
C GLU A 120 -22.72 0.38 -6.19
N ASN A 121 -21.55 -0.23 -6.41
CA ASN A 121 -20.38 -0.11 -5.52
C ASN A 121 -19.24 0.72 -6.15
N ARG A 122 -19.58 1.61 -7.09
CA ARG A 122 -18.63 2.45 -7.85
C ARG A 122 -17.61 3.17 -6.98
N GLU A 123 -18.09 3.85 -5.95
CA GLU A 123 -17.23 4.64 -5.06
C GLU A 123 -16.17 3.79 -4.36
N GLU A 124 -16.50 2.53 -4.05
CA GLU A 124 -15.62 1.62 -3.33
C GLU A 124 -14.51 1.08 -4.23
N TRP A 125 -14.84 0.53 -5.42
CA TRP A 125 -13.80 0.00 -6.30
C TRP A 125 -12.94 1.10 -6.94
N ILE A 126 -13.47 2.30 -7.19
CA ILE A 126 -12.66 3.45 -7.62
C ILE A 126 -11.62 3.78 -6.56
N ARG A 127 -12.02 3.78 -5.28
CA ARG A 127 -11.12 4.05 -4.17
C ARG A 127 -10.00 3.02 -4.06
N TYR A 128 -10.26 1.75 -4.32
CA TYR A 128 -9.25 0.68 -4.25
C TYR A 128 -8.39 0.50 -5.50
N LEU A 129 -8.86 0.96 -6.66
CA LEU A 129 -8.21 0.79 -7.95
C LEU A 129 -6.75 1.30 -7.99
N PRO A 130 -6.42 2.54 -7.58
CA PRO A 130 -5.04 3.05 -7.67
C PRO A 130 -4.07 2.24 -6.80
N HIS A 131 -4.52 1.77 -5.63
CA HIS A 131 -3.72 0.92 -4.74
C HIS A 131 -3.45 -0.45 -5.36
N THR A 132 -4.46 -1.02 -6.01
CA THR A 132 -4.37 -2.32 -6.67
C THR A 132 -3.41 -2.28 -7.85
N GLN A 133 -3.52 -1.24 -8.69
CA GLN A 133 -2.61 -1.02 -9.81
C GLN A 133 -1.16 -0.88 -9.33
N ARG A 134 -0.93 -0.06 -8.30
CA ARG A 134 0.40 0.17 -7.76
C ARG A 134 1.06 -1.11 -7.23
N ALA A 135 0.30 -1.93 -6.49
CA ALA A 135 0.80 -3.21 -5.99
C ALA A 135 1.13 -4.19 -7.14
N LEU A 136 0.30 -4.23 -8.19
CA LEU A 136 0.53 -5.07 -9.37
C LEU A 136 1.79 -4.64 -10.15
N GLU A 137 2.07 -3.34 -10.25
CA GLU A 137 3.30 -2.83 -10.87
C GLU A 137 4.55 -3.26 -10.10
N LEU A 138 4.52 -3.16 -8.77
CA LEU A 138 5.63 -3.56 -7.90
C LEU A 138 5.86 -5.08 -7.92
N ARG A 139 4.82 -5.88 -8.17
CA ARG A 139 4.93 -7.33 -8.34
C ARG A 139 5.60 -7.75 -9.64
N LYS A 140 5.53 -6.99 -10.74
CA LYS A 140 6.04 -7.43 -12.06
C LYS A 140 7.53 -7.84 -12.10
N GLY A 141 8.28 -7.69 -11.00
CA GLY A 141 9.60 -8.30 -10.78
C GLY A 141 9.63 -9.62 -9.97
N THR A 142 8.49 -10.30 -9.73
CA THR A 142 8.38 -11.52 -8.91
C THR A 142 7.48 -12.57 -9.59
N GLU A 143 7.90 -13.84 -9.57
CA GLU A 143 7.49 -14.90 -10.52
C GLU A 143 6.21 -15.69 -10.16
N ASP A 144 5.41 -15.29 -9.18
CA ASP A 144 4.24 -16.09 -8.79
C ASP A 144 2.96 -15.61 -9.50
N ARG A 145 2.44 -16.42 -10.43
CA ARG A 145 1.44 -16.02 -11.45
C ARG A 145 -0.02 -16.37 -11.14
N ASP A 146 -0.28 -17.39 -10.32
CA ASP A 146 -1.58 -18.09 -10.36
C ASP A 146 -2.61 -17.56 -9.35
N ALA A 147 -2.20 -16.95 -8.24
CA ALA A 147 -3.11 -16.43 -7.22
C ALA A 147 -3.85 -15.13 -7.62
N LEU A 148 -3.48 -14.51 -8.76
CA LEU A 148 -3.89 -13.12 -9.09
C LEU A 148 -4.84 -12.99 -10.26
N THR A 149 -5.24 -14.12 -10.87
CA THR A 149 -6.17 -14.14 -12.00
C THR A 149 -7.49 -13.44 -11.67
N GLY A 150 -8.04 -13.70 -10.47
CA GLY A 150 -9.28 -13.06 -10.02
C GLY A 150 -9.16 -11.55 -9.84
N LEU A 151 -8.07 -11.09 -9.22
CA LEU A 151 -7.83 -9.66 -9.01
C LEU A 151 -7.58 -8.93 -10.33
N LEU A 152 -6.78 -9.52 -11.24
CA LEU A 152 -6.52 -8.98 -12.57
C LEU A 152 -7.80 -8.86 -13.41
N SER A 153 -8.68 -9.87 -13.34
CA SER A 153 -9.98 -9.83 -14.00
C SER A 153 -10.86 -8.69 -13.45
N ARG A 154 -10.92 -8.50 -12.13
CA ARG A 154 -11.67 -7.40 -11.51
C ARG A 154 -11.09 -6.03 -11.89
N VAL A 155 -9.76 -5.86 -11.89
CA VAL A 155 -9.12 -4.61 -12.34
C VAL A 155 -9.42 -4.33 -13.81
N GLY A 156 -9.40 -5.35 -14.66
CA GLY A 156 -9.78 -5.23 -16.08
C GLY A 156 -11.22 -4.75 -16.26
N GLU A 157 -12.17 -5.32 -15.51
CA GLU A 157 -13.57 -4.90 -15.53
C GLU A 157 -13.74 -3.46 -15.04
N SER A 158 -13.02 -3.03 -13.98
CA SER A 158 -13.04 -1.65 -13.51
C SER A 158 -12.65 -0.64 -14.61
N PHE A 159 -11.62 -0.94 -15.39
CA PHE A 159 -11.22 -0.07 -16.51
C PHE A 159 -12.24 -0.04 -17.63
N HIS A 160 -12.83 -1.19 -17.98
CA HIS A 160 -13.90 -1.26 -18.99
C HIS A 160 -15.11 -0.42 -18.59
N GLN A 161 -15.49 -0.47 -17.32
CA GLN A 161 -16.58 0.35 -16.78
C GLN A 161 -16.21 1.84 -16.79
N LEU A 162 -15.00 2.22 -16.36
CA LEU A 162 -14.53 3.62 -16.40
C LEU A 162 -14.60 4.23 -17.80
N GLY A 163 -14.14 3.50 -18.83
CA GLY A 163 -14.23 3.96 -20.22
C GLY A 163 -15.67 4.26 -20.67
N LYS A 164 -16.63 3.40 -20.29
CA LYS A 164 -18.05 3.63 -20.61
C LYS A 164 -18.62 4.89 -19.96
N TYR A 165 -18.15 5.26 -18.76
CA TYR A 165 -18.59 6.49 -18.11
C TYR A 165 -18.00 7.72 -18.77
N GLU A 166 -16.70 7.69 -19.11
CA GLU A 166 -16.06 8.80 -19.82
C GLU A 166 -16.73 9.07 -21.19
N ASP A 167 -17.22 8.03 -21.85
CA ASP A 167 -17.98 8.15 -23.10
C ASP A 167 -19.43 8.64 -22.90
N ALA A 168 -20.05 8.38 -21.74
CA ALA A 168 -21.43 8.79 -21.44
C ALA A 168 -21.56 10.23 -20.90
N GLU A 169 -20.47 10.81 -20.38
CA GLU A 169 -20.40 12.20 -19.91
C GLU A 169 -20.03 13.21 -21.01
N ARG A 170 -19.84 12.75 -22.26
CA ARG A 170 -19.60 13.58 -23.46
C ARG A 170 -20.88 13.89 -24.21
#